data_AF-E2A812-F1
#
_entry.id   AF-E2A812-F1
#
_cell.length_a   1.000
_cell.length_b   1.000
_cell.length_c   1.000
_cell.angle_alpha   90.00
_cell.angle_beta   90.00
_cell.angle_gamma   90.00
#
_symmetry.space_group_name_H-M   'P 1'
#
loop_
_entity.id
_entity.type
_entity.pdbx_description
1 polymer ?
#
loop_
_entity_poly.entity_id
_entity_poly.type
_entity_poly.pdbx_seq_one_letter_code
_entity_poly.pdbx_strand_id
1 'polypeptide(L)'
;MHLPVGSVGCGENYGTVGSHEGAGPCGPSLAPLQGVNSRYHQVDDADVGGGGGEMSESAAVGELWWTERLVGEAQAEHPGELVRTGSPYFLCSQLPTHWRSNKTLPVAFKVVALGEVGDGTLVTVRAGNDENCCAELRNSTALMKNQVAKFNDLRFVGRSGRGKSFSITITVSTTPPQVATYTRAIKVTVDGPREPRSKTSK
;
A
#
# COMPACT_ATOMS: atom_id res chain seq x y z
N MET A 1 14.25 63.25 -1.43
CA MET A 1 15.39 62.31 -1.42
C MET A 1 14.94 61.04 -2.12
N HIS A 2 15.27 60.94 -3.40
CA HIS A 2 14.83 59.92 -4.34
C HIS A 2 15.78 58.72 -4.28
N LEU A 3 15.27 57.49 -4.15
CA LEU A 3 16.07 56.26 -4.25
C LEU A 3 15.83 55.61 -5.62
N PRO A 4 16.87 55.13 -6.34
CA PRO A 4 16.68 54.49 -7.63
C PRO A 4 16.32 53.00 -7.52
N VAL A 5 15.42 52.56 -8.38
CA VAL A 5 15.04 51.16 -8.62
C VAL A 5 16.04 50.56 -9.62
N GLY A 6 16.75 49.50 -9.23
CA GLY A 6 17.61 48.72 -10.12
C GLY A 6 16.78 47.78 -10.98
N SER A 7 16.93 47.88 -12.31
CA SER A 7 16.45 46.92 -13.29
C SER A 7 17.46 45.77 -13.41
N VAL A 8 16.99 44.52 -13.36
CA VAL A 8 17.77 43.35 -13.79
C VAL A 8 17.13 42.78 -15.05
N GLY A 9 17.95 42.74 -16.11
CA GLY A 9 17.56 42.43 -17.47
C GLY A 9 17.42 40.93 -17.74
N CYS A 10 16.51 40.64 -18.66
CA CYS A 10 16.37 39.35 -19.34
C CYS A 10 17.40 39.32 -20.48
N GLY A 11 18.34 38.37 -20.45
CA GLY A 11 19.31 38.15 -21.52
C GLY A 11 18.87 37.01 -22.45
N GLU A 12 18.91 37.28 -23.75
CA GLU A 12 18.53 36.41 -24.87
C GLU A 12 19.51 35.26 -25.17
N ASN A 13 18.90 34.22 -25.75
CA ASN A 13 19.37 33.15 -26.64
C ASN A 13 20.74 33.30 -27.33
N TYR A 14 21.42 32.17 -27.57
CA TYR A 14 21.91 31.72 -28.90
C TYR A 14 22.36 30.23 -28.83
N GLY A 15 22.08 29.44 -29.87
CA GLY A 15 22.82 28.20 -30.15
C GLY A 15 22.07 27.07 -30.87
N THR A 16 21.83 27.23 -32.17
CA THR A 16 21.37 26.17 -33.10
C THR A 16 22.57 25.48 -33.77
N VAL A 17 22.60 24.14 -33.78
CA VAL A 17 23.25 23.19 -34.73
C VAL A 17 22.76 21.79 -34.29
N GLY A 18 22.35 20.81 -35.09
CA GLY A 18 22.49 20.52 -36.51
C GLY A 18 22.85 19.04 -36.68
N SER A 19 21.88 18.23 -37.12
CA SER A 19 22.01 17.03 -37.97
C SER A 19 22.30 15.62 -37.43
N HIS A 20 21.51 14.69 -38.00
CA HIS A 20 21.84 13.35 -38.53
C HIS A 20 21.38 12.06 -37.81
N GLU A 21 20.21 11.59 -38.29
CA GLU A 21 19.80 10.24 -38.73
C GLU A 21 20.58 8.98 -38.31
N GLY A 22 19.83 7.96 -37.85
CA GLY A 22 20.32 6.58 -37.70
C GLY A 22 19.34 5.60 -37.04
N ALA A 23 18.12 5.45 -37.57
CA ALA A 23 17.18 4.41 -37.14
C ALA A 23 17.31 3.17 -38.04
N GLY A 24 17.93 2.11 -37.53
CA GLY A 24 18.00 0.80 -38.19
C GLY A 24 16.69 0.00 -38.00
N PRO A 25 16.20 -0.73 -39.03
CA PRO A 25 15.01 -1.55 -38.90
C PRO A 25 15.34 -2.96 -38.38
N CYS A 26 14.74 -3.34 -37.25
CA CYS A 26 14.69 -4.73 -36.79
C CYS A 26 13.53 -5.43 -37.54
N GLY A 27 13.85 -6.31 -38.49
CA GLY A 27 12.84 -7.12 -39.18
C GLY A 27 12.22 -8.18 -38.26
N PRO A 28 10.92 -8.53 -38.42
CA PRO A 28 10.31 -9.67 -37.75
C PRO A 28 10.16 -10.82 -38.75
N SER A 29 10.78 -11.97 -38.50
CA SER A 29 10.32 -13.23 -39.08
C SER A 29 11.01 -14.41 -38.41
N LEU A 30 10.25 -15.29 -37.78
CA LEU A 30 10.00 -16.64 -38.30
C LEU A 30 9.08 -17.39 -37.32
N ALA A 31 8.00 -17.91 -37.89
CA ALA A 31 6.98 -18.75 -37.26
C ALA A 31 7.46 -20.23 -37.19
N PRO A 32 6.65 -21.15 -36.60
CA PRO A 32 7.14 -22.33 -35.88
C PRO A 32 7.32 -23.57 -36.78
N LEU A 33 8.30 -24.41 -36.47
CA LEU A 33 8.40 -25.74 -37.06
C LEU A 33 7.69 -26.79 -36.20
N GLN A 34 6.62 -27.32 -36.76
CA GLN A 34 5.94 -28.55 -36.35
C GLN A 34 6.78 -29.79 -36.69
N GLY A 35 6.76 -30.76 -35.79
CA GLY A 35 6.49 -32.16 -36.13
C GLY A 35 7.66 -33.04 -36.54
N VAL A 36 8.15 -33.85 -35.61
CA VAL A 36 8.60 -35.22 -35.92
C VAL A 36 8.06 -36.18 -34.87
N ASN A 37 7.14 -37.02 -35.32
CA ASN A 37 6.58 -38.17 -34.63
C ASN A 37 7.61 -39.31 -34.66
N SER A 38 7.97 -39.90 -33.51
CA SER A 38 8.62 -41.20 -33.47
C SER A 38 7.95 -42.10 -32.45
N ARG A 39 7.45 -43.21 -33.00
CA ARG A 39 6.67 -44.30 -32.45
C ARG A 39 7.58 -45.19 -31.60
N TYR A 40 7.28 -45.38 -30.32
CA TYR A 40 7.83 -46.45 -29.49
C TYR A 40 6.73 -47.14 -28.68
N HIS A 41 6.97 -48.42 -28.46
CA HIS A 41 6.06 -49.46 -28.01
C HIS A 41 5.47 -49.24 -26.61
N GLN A 42 4.24 -49.73 -26.49
CA GLN A 42 3.49 -50.05 -25.28
C GLN A 42 4.30 -50.88 -24.28
N VAL A 43 4.41 -50.34 -23.07
CA VAL A 43 4.70 -51.07 -21.83
C VAL A 43 3.84 -50.45 -20.73
N ASP A 44 2.86 -51.22 -20.28
CA ASP A 44 2.07 -50.99 -19.08
C ASP A 44 2.97 -51.17 -17.85
N ASP A 45 3.08 -50.16 -16.96
CA ASP A 45 3.22 -50.36 -15.51
C ASP A 45 3.28 -49.03 -14.72
N ALA A 46 2.66 -49.09 -13.54
CA ALA A 46 2.74 -48.18 -12.38
C ALA A 46 2.13 -46.77 -12.45
N ASP A 47 0.90 -46.68 -11.93
CA ASP A 47 0.31 -45.51 -11.27
C ASP A 47 1.27 -44.89 -10.24
N VAL A 48 1.95 -43.82 -10.63
CA VAL A 48 2.58 -42.88 -9.70
C VAL A 48 1.60 -41.73 -9.53
N GLY A 49 0.68 -41.92 -8.57
CA GLY A 49 -0.07 -40.85 -7.93
C GLY A 49 0.90 -39.91 -7.21
N GLY A 50 1.55 -39.04 -7.98
CA GLY A 50 2.27 -37.88 -7.50
C GLY A 50 1.28 -36.87 -6.97
N GLY A 51 0.78 -37.11 -5.76
CA GLY A 51 0.09 -36.13 -4.95
C GLY A 51 1.04 -34.97 -4.69
N GLY A 52 1.05 -34.00 -5.59
CA GLY A 52 1.46 -32.65 -5.28
C GLY A 52 0.56 -32.21 -4.15
N GLY A 53 1.04 -32.37 -2.92
CA GLY A 53 0.39 -31.86 -1.73
C GLY A 53 0.24 -30.36 -1.92
N GLU A 54 -0.93 -29.95 -2.38
CA GLU A 54 -1.46 -28.63 -2.14
C GLU A 54 -1.33 -28.44 -0.63
N MET A 55 -0.31 -27.68 -0.21
CA MET A 55 -0.23 -27.24 1.17
C MET A 55 -1.51 -26.44 1.39
N SER A 56 -2.47 -27.08 2.06
CA SER A 56 -3.76 -26.50 2.32
C SER A 56 -3.53 -25.20 3.08
N GLU A 57 -4.30 -24.17 2.73
CA GLU A 57 -4.34 -22.90 3.45
C GLU A 57 -4.53 -23.12 4.97
N SER A 58 -5.12 -24.26 5.35
CA SER A 58 -5.29 -24.73 6.73
C SER A 58 -4.00 -25.15 7.45
N ALA A 59 -2.94 -25.57 6.74
CA ALA A 59 -1.66 -25.93 7.37
C ALA A 59 -0.91 -24.68 7.86
N ALA A 60 -1.02 -23.54 7.16
CA ALA A 60 -0.49 -22.26 7.60
C ALA A 60 -1.29 -21.66 8.80
N VAL A 61 -2.57 -22.00 8.91
CA VAL A 61 -3.41 -21.64 10.07
C VAL A 61 -2.98 -22.42 11.33
N GLY A 62 -2.44 -23.62 11.16
CA GLY A 62 -1.99 -24.48 12.26
C GLY A 62 -0.74 -23.97 13.01
N GLU A 63 0.04 -23.05 12.43
CA GLU A 63 1.30 -22.57 13.00
C GLU A 63 1.19 -21.18 13.65
N LEU A 64 0.03 -20.52 13.55
CA LEU A 64 -0.26 -19.18 14.08
C LEU A 64 -1.31 -19.18 15.21
N TRP A 65 -1.63 -20.33 15.78
CA TRP A 65 -2.56 -20.44 16.93
C TRP A 65 -2.10 -19.61 18.14
N TRP A 66 -0.79 -19.44 18.32
CA TRP A 66 -0.23 -18.59 19.38
C TRP A 66 -0.57 -17.11 19.14
N THR A 67 -0.65 -16.70 17.88
CA THR A 67 -0.99 -15.33 17.49
C THR A 67 -2.47 -15.05 17.72
N GLU A 68 -3.35 -16.03 17.51
CA GLU A 68 -4.80 -15.92 17.81
C GLU A 68 -5.07 -15.49 19.25
N ARG A 69 -4.33 -16.07 20.21
CA ARG A 69 -4.46 -15.70 21.63
C ARG A 69 -4.05 -14.24 21.87
N LEU A 70 -2.89 -13.82 21.34
CA LEU A 70 -2.39 -12.45 21.51
C LEU A 70 -3.29 -11.42 20.81
N VAL A 71 -3.84 -11.78 19.65
CA VAL A 71 -4.85 -10.96 18.96
C VAL A 71 -6.09 -10.82 19.84
N GLY A 72 -6.58 -11.90 20.43
CA GLY A 72 -7.71 -11.88 21.34
C GLY A 72 -7.48 -10.96 22.55
N GLU A 73 -6.30 -11.05 23.17
CA GLU A 73 -5.91 -10.19 24.30
C GLU A 73 -5.85 -8.70 23.88
N ALA A 74 -5.20 -8.38 22.76
CA ALA A 74 -5.11 -7.01 22.25
C ALA A 74 -6.48 -6.43 21.82
N GLN A 75 -7.35 -7.26 21.24
CA GLN A 75 -8.71 -6.85 20.87
C GLN A 75 -9.63 -6.74 22.09
N ALA A 76 -9.40 -7.48 23.17
CA ALA A 76 -10.16 -7.35 24.41
C ALA A 76 -9.84 -6.03 25.14
N GLU A 77 -8.59 -5.56 25.10
CA GLU A 77 -8.21 -4.25 25.63
C GLU A 77 -8.85 -3.09 24.83
N HIS A 78 -9.04 -3.30 23.52
CA HIS A 78 -9.56 -2.30 22.59
C HIS A 78 -10.67 -2.87 21.68
N PRO A 79 -11.86 -3.20 22.24
CA PRO A 79 -12.91 -3.91 21.52
C PRO A 79 -13.43 -3.11 20.33
N GLY A 80 -13.33 -3.71 19.14
CA GLY A 80 -13.79 -3.11 17.87
C GLY A 80 -12.89 -2.00 17.32
N GLU A 81 -11.80 -1.64 17.98
CA GLU A 81 -10.88 -0.60 17.51
C GLU A 81 -9.77 -1.19 16.61
N LEU A 82 -9.34 -2.44 16.84
CA LEU A 82 -8.19 -3.03 16.15
C LEU A 82 -8.58 -4.08 15.10
N VAL A 83 -7.97 -3.98 13.92
CA VAL A 83 -8.07 -4.93 12.82
C VAL A 83 -6.73 -5.56 12.48
N ARG A 84 -6.81 -6.78 11.92
CA ARG A 84 -5.65 -7.47 11.37
C ARG A 84 -5.15 -6.77 10.12
N THR A 85 -3.83 -6.70 10.02
CA THR A 85 -3.16 -6.35 8.77
C THR A 85 -2.87 -7.63 7.96
N GLY A 86 -2.26 -7.48 6.79
CA GLY A 86 -1.72 -8.60 6.02
C GLY A 86 -0.48 -9.25 6.64
N SER A 87 0.03 -8.72 7.76
CA SER A 87 1.07 -9.37 8.56
C SER A 87 0.45 -9.96 9.83
N PRO A 88 0.80 -11.20 10.21
CA PRO A 88 0.28 -11.81 11.44
C PRO A 88 0.81 -11.12 12.70
N TYR A 89 1.89 -10.35 12.62
CA TYR A 89 2.54 -9.74 13.78
C TYR A 89 2.02 -8.33 14.12
N PHE A 90 1.19 -7.73 13.26
CA PHE A 90 0.73 -6.35 13.43
C PHE A 90 -0.79 -6.21 13.30
N LEU A 91 -1.36 -5.48 14.26
CA LEU A 91 -2.71 -4.96 14.19
C LEU A 91 -2.67 -3.44 13.96
N CYS A 92 -3.75 -2.87 13.48
CA CYS A 92 -3.89 -1.42 13.41
C CYS A 92 -5.32 -0.96 13.72
N SER A 93 -5.49 0.33 13.99
CA SER A 93 -6.82 0.89 14.18
C SER A 93 -7.69 0.71 12.92
N GLN A 94 -8.96 0.36 13.12
CA GLN A 94 -9.99 0.39 12.08
C GLN A 94 -10.14 1.83 11.58
N LEU A 95 -10.00 2.02 10.27
CA LEU A 95 -10.26 3.30 9.63
C LEU A 95 -11.73 3.41 9.20
N PRO A 96 -12.30 4.64 9.15
CA PRO A 96 -13.59 4.86 8.51
C PRO A 96 -13.55 4.38 7.05
N THR A 97 -14.61 3.73 6.59
CA THR A 97 -14.70 3.23 5.21
C THR A 97 -14.69 4.36 4.18
N HIS A 98 -15.20 5.55 4.55
CA HIS A 98 -15.19 6.76 3.74
C HIS A 98 -14.89 7.97 4.62
N TRP A 99 -13.92 8.80 4.23
CA TRP A 99 -13.55 9.99 4.99
C TRP A 99 -13.30 11.22 4.11
N ARG A 100 -13.33 12.38 4.77
CA ARG A 100 -13.03 13.69 4.18
C ARG A 100 -11.52 13.91 4.14
N SER A 101 -11.01 14.34 2.99
CA SER A 101 -9.60 14.69 2.82
C SER A 101 -9.17 15.79 3.79
N ASN A 102 -7.97 15.64 4.36
CA ASN A 102 -7.32 16.54 5.32
C ASN A 102 -8.16 16.81 6.60
N LYS A 103 -9.15 15.97 6.89
CA LYS A 103 -9.90 16.00 8.15
C LYS A 103 -9.28 15.01 9.14
N THR A 104 -9.17 15.43 10.39
CA THR A 104 -8.79 14.58 11.53
C THR A 104 -9.66 13.33 11.57
N LEU A 105 -9.06 12.16 11.78
CA LEU A 105 -9.77 10.90 11.95
C LEU A 105 -10.60 10.93 13.26
N PRO A 106 -11.73 10.22 13.32
CA PRO A 106 -12.56 10.19 14.53
C PRO A 106 -11.85 9.53 15.71
N VAL A 107 -10.94 8.59 15.42
CA VAL A 107 -10.09 7.90 16.39
C VAL A 107 -8.64 8.02 15.92
N ALA A 108 -7.72 8.18 16.87
CA ALA A 108 -6.29 8.21 16.57
C ALA A 108 -5.84 6.87 15.98
N PHE A 109 -5.14 6.90 14.86
CA PHE A 109 -4.59 5.68 14.25
C PHE A 109 -3.44 5.14 15.09
N LYS A 110 -3.48 3.84 15.38
CA LYS A 110 -2.45 3.11 16.11
C LYS A 110 -2.00 1.91 15.29
N VAL A 111 -0.73 1.53 15.46
CA VAL A 111 -0.18 0.24 15.02
C VAL A 111 0.27 -0.49 16.26
N VAL A 112 -0.18 -1.73 16.44
CA VAL A 112 0.12 -2.58 17.60
C VAL A 112 0.95 -3.77 17.13
N ALA A 113 2.09 -3.99 17.78
CA ALA A 113 2.97 -5.12 17.53
C ALA A 113 2.65 -6.25 18.53
N LEU A 114 2.40 -7.46 18.01
CA LEU A 114 2.13 -8.64 18.84
C LEU A 114 3.43 -9.33 19.32
N GLY A 115 4.53 -9.14 18.59
CA GLY A 115 5.87 -9.55 18.99
C GLY A 115 6.74 -8.35 19.36
N GLU A 116 7.82 -8.57 20.11
CA GLU A 116 8.67 -7.51 20.66
C GLU A 116 9.22 -6.55 19.58
N VAL A 117 8.96 -5.25 19.76
CA VAL A 117 9.53 -4.18 18.93
C VAL A 117 10.06 -3.10 19.87
N GLY A 118 11.36 -2.83 19.78
CA GLY A 118 12.00 -1.86 20.67
C GLY A 118 11.35 -0.47 20.63
N ASP A 119 11.24 0.15 21.80
CA ASP A 119 10.77 1.52 21.93
C ASP A 119 11.62 2.50 21.11
N GLY A 120 10.97 3.52 20.55
CA GLY A 120 11.61 4.47 19.64
C GLY A 120 11.75 3.96 18.20
N THR A 121 11.38 2.71 17.90
CA THR A 121 11.35 2.22 16.51
C THR A 121 10.40 3.07 15.67
N LEU A 122 10.89 3.57 14.53
CA LEU A 122 10.11 4.40 13.62
C LEU A 122 9.05 3.57 12.88
N VAL A 123 7.80 4.00 12.95
CA VAL A 123 6.69 3.43 12.19
C VAL A 123 6.17 4.47 11.22
N THR A 124 6.04 4.11 9.95
CA THR A 124 5.53 5.00 8.90
C THR A 124 4.34 4.40 8.18
N VAL A 125 3.45 5.24 7.69
CA VAL A 125 2.29 4.86 6.89
C VAL A 125 2.41 5.49 5.51
N ARG A 126 2.13 4.70 4.48
CA ARG A 126 1.90 5.16 3.11
C ARG A 126 0.51 4.72 2.66
N ALA A 127 -0.08 5.43 1.71
CA ALA A 127 -1.37 5.09 1.12
C ALA A 127 -1.28 5.14 -0.39
N GLY A 128 -1.90 4.18 -1.07
CA GLY A 128 -1.88 4.15 -2.52
C GLY A 128 -2.93 3.20 -3.12
N ASN A 129 -3.19 3.41 -4.40
CA ASN A 129 -3.97 2.54 -5.29
C ASN A 129 -3.66 2.88 -6.76
N ASP A 130 -4.43 2.33 -7.69
CA ASP A 130 -4.21 2.50 -9.14
C ASP A 130 -4.42 3.95 -9.63
N GLU A 131 -5.22 4.77 -8.94
CA GLU A 131 -5.42 6.18 -9.33
C GLU A 131 -4.39 7.12 -8.73
N ASN A 132 -3.91 6.78 -7.54
CA ASN A 132 -2.92 7.57 -6.84
C ASN A 132 -1.98 6.61 -6.12
N CYS A 133 -0.86 6.32 -6.78
CA CYS A 133 0.10 5.32 -6.33
C CYS A 133 0.77 5.67 -4.99
N CYS A 134 0.89 6.97 -4.68
CA CYS A 134 1.47 7.46 -3.44
C CYS A 134 0.74 8.73 -2.99
N ALA A 135 -0.35 8.54 -2.25
CA ALA A 135 -1.17 9.64 -1.78
C ALA A 135 -0.45 10.46 -0.71
N GLU A 136 -0.64 11.78 -0.76
CA GLU A 136 -0.16 12.68 0.27
C GLU A 136 -0.87 12.40 1.61
N LEU A 137 -0.07 12.26 2.67
CA LEU A 137 -0.52 12.11 4.05
C LEU A 137 0.12 13.20 4.91
N ARG A 138 -0.53 13.52 6.04
CA ARG A 138 0.06 14.35 7.10
C ARG A 138 0.23 13.52 8.36
N ASN A 139 1.30 13.77 9.09
CA ASN A 139 1.62 13.09 10.34
C ASN A 139 1.65 11.56 10.19
N SER A 140 2.21 11.07 9.08
CA SER A 140 2.27 9.65 8.72
C SER A 140 3.46 8.90 9.32
N THR A 141 4.01 9.43 10.41
CA THR A 141 5.14 8.85 11.15
C THR A 141 4.83 8.86 12.63
N ALA A 142 5.17 7.78 13.32
CA ALA A 142 5.05 7.63 14.76
C ALA A 142 6.24 6.83 15.29
N LEU A 143 6.43 6.85 16.61
CA LEU A 143 7.41 6.01 17.30
C LEU A 143 6.68 4.89 18.03
N MET A 144 7.24 3.68 17.98
CA MET A 144 6.80 2.57 18.79
C MET A 144 7.07 2.87 20.26
N LYS A 145 6.09 2.62 21.13
CA LYS A 145 6.27 2.68 22.57
C LYS A 145 5.36 1.65 23.23
N ASN A 146 5.92 0.78 24.07
CA ASN A 146 5.18 -0.31 24.71
C ASN A 146 4.35 -1.08 23.68
N GLN A 147 4.96 -1.50 22.57
CA GLN A 147 4.30 -2.25 21.50
C GLN A 147 3.21 -1.49 20.71
N VAL A 148 3.02 -0.18 20.97
CA VAL A 148 2.04 0.65 20.28
C VAL A 148 2.68 1.89 19.66
N ALA A 149 2.54 2.07 18.35
CA ALA A 149 2.86 3.31 17.67
C ALA A 149 1.58 4.11 17.43
N LYS A 150 1.39 5.19 18.21
CA LYS A 150 0.23 6.07 18.12
C LYS A 150 0.54 7.27 17.23
N PHE A 151 -0.22 7.43 16.15
CA PHE A 151 -0.05 8.54 15.21
C PHE A 151 -0.75 9.78 15.73
N ASN A 152 -0.02 10.90 15.76
CA ASN A 152 -0.55 12.18 16.20
C ASN A 152 -1.30 12.84 15.05
N ASP A 153 -2.63 12.69 15.02
CA ASP A 153 -3.49 13.33 14.02
C ASP A 153 -3.09 12.95 12.57
N LEU A 154 -2.98 11.65 12.29
CA LEU A 154 -2.80 11.15 10.93
C LEU A 154 -3.95 11.65 10.03
N ARG A 155 -3.61 12.21 8.87
CA ARG A 155 -4.62 12.65 7.88
C ARG A 155 -4.29 12.18 6.48
N PHE A 156 -5.34 11.87 5.74
CA PHE A 156 -5.27 11.58 4.30
C PHE A 156 -5.55 12.85 3.52
N VAL A 157 -4.57 13.38 2.79
CA VAL A 157 -4.73 14.59 1.97
C VAL A 157 -5.07 14.20 0.53
N GLY A 158 -4.34 13.25 -0.03
CA GLY A 158 -4.63 12.68 -1.35
C GLY A 158 -6.00 12.00 -1.40
N ARG A 159 -6.66 12.05 -2.56
CA ARG A 159 -7.96 11.42 -2.80
C ARG A 159 -7.76 10.05 -3.44
N SER A 160 -8.63 9.10 -3.08
CA SER A 160 -8.50 7.71 -3.53
C SER A 160 -9.22 7.40 -4.84
N GLY A 161 -10.06 8.32 -5.33
CA GLY A 161 -10.84 8.11 -6.54
C GLY A 161 -12.33 7.88 -6.33
N ARG A 162 -13.09 7.91 -7.43
CA ARG A 162 -14.53 7.64 -7.38
C ARG A 162 -14.75 6.13 -7.16
N GLY A 163 -15.34 5.80 -6.01
CA GLY A 163 -15.66 4.40 -5.68
C GLY A 163 -14.43 3.54 -5.34
N LYS A 164 -13.25 4.13 -5.20
CA LYS A 164 -11.99 3.42 -4.91
C LYS A 164 -11.49 3.73 -3.51
N SER A 165 -10.86 2.75 -2.88
CA SER A 165 -10.22 2.89 -1.57
C SER A 165 -8.70 2.87 -1.73
N PHE A 166 -8.00 3.47 -0.79
CA PHE A 166 -6.58 3.23 -0.61
C PHE A 166 -6.34 1.91 0.09
N SER A 167 -5.26 1.25 -0.31
CA SER A 167 -4.56 0.32 0.57
C SER A 167 -3.47 1.12 1.29
N ILE A 168 -3.26 0.84 2.57
CA ILE A 168 -2.18 1.45 3.34
C ILE A 168 -1.06 0.46 3.58
N THR A 169 0.18 0.94 3.51
CA THR A 169 1.39 0.19 3.81
C THR A 169 2.00 0.77 5.07
N ILE A 170 2.14 -0.07 6.08
CA ILE A 170 2.76 0.25 7.37
C ILE A 170 4.16 -0.34 7.34
N THR A 171 5.16 0.50 7.55
CA THR A 171 6.56 0.08 7.63
C THR A 171 7.06 0.31 9.05
N VAL A 172 7.52 -0.75 9.71
CA VAL A 172 8.16 -0.73 11.02
C VAL A 172 9.67 -0.88 10.80
N SER A 173 10.43 0.13 11.19
CA SER A 173 11.85 0.29 10.82
C SER A 173 12.78 -0.51 11.74
N THR A 174 12.47 -1.78 11.96
CA THR A 174 13.36 -2.76 12.58
C THR A 174 14.48 -3.17 11.60
N THR A 175 15.43 -3.99 12.06
CA THR A 175 16.48 -4.57 11.22
C THR A 175 16.36 -6.09 11.26
N PRO A 176 15.83 -6.75 10.21
CA PRO A 176 15.34 -6.17 8.95
C PRO A 176 13.99 -5.43 9.10
N PRO A 177 13.67 -4.46 8.21
CA PRO A 177 12.39 -3.76 8.25
C PRO A 177 11.21 -4.70 8.04
N GLN A 178 10.14 -4.49 8.81
CA GLN A 178 8.91 -5.26 8.70
C GLN A 178 7.82 -4.42 8.04
N VAL A 179 7.02 -5.05 7.17
CA VAL A 179 5.97 -4.37 6.40
C VAL A 179 4.64 -5.09 6.62
N ALA A 180 3.60 -4.31 6.84
CA ALA A 180 2.23 -4.78 6.96
C ALA A 180 1.31 -3.97 6.05
N THR A 181 0.33 -4.62 5.42
CA THR A 181 -0.60 -3.95 4.49
C THR A 181 -2.01 -4.04 5.02
N TYR A 182 -2.74 -2.94 4.98
CA TYR A 182 -4.19 -2.94 5.20
C TYR A 182 -4.89 -2.56 3.89
N THR A 183 -5.42 -3.57 3.22
CA THR A 183 -5.99 -3.46 1.87
C THR A 183 -7.38 -2.83 1.88
N ARG A 184 -7.66 -1.98 0.88
CA ARG A 184 -8.98 -1.29 0.73
C ARG A 184 -9.45 -0.58 2.02
N ALA A 185 -8.50 -0.07 2.80
CA ALA A 185 -8.73 0.44 4.15
C ALA A 185 -9.66 1.65 4.21
N ILE A 186 -9.55 2.60 3.27
CA ILE A 186 -10.28 3.87 3.35
C ILE A 186 -10.50 4.52 1.98
N LYS A 187 -11.73 4.96 1.70
CA LYS A 187 -12.04 5.85 0.58
C LYS A 187 -11.92 7.30 1.03
N VAL A 188 -11.15 8.11 0.32
CA VAL A 188 -10.89 9.52 0.67
C VAL A 188 -11.39 10.43 -0.45
N THR A 189 -12.25 11.38 -0.09
CA THR A 189 -12.86 12.34 -1.02
C THR A 189 -12.91 13.74 -0.40
N VAL A 190 -13.24 14.76 -1.19
CA VAL A 190 -13.30 16.15 -0.71
C VAL A 190 -14.31 16.36 0.42
N ASP A 191 -15.49 15.76 0.30
CA ASP A 191 -16.57 15.94 1.27
C ASP A 191 -16.56 14.87 2.37
N GLY A 192 -16.11 13.66 2.04
CA GLY A 192 -16.32 12.49 2.91
C GLY A 192 -17.79 12.04 2.90
N PRO A 193 -18.23 11.30 3.92
CA PRO A 193 -19.64 11.01 4.14
C PRO A 193 -20.42 12.32 4.29
N ARG A 194 -21.46 12.52 3.48
CA ARG A 194 -22.25 13.75 3.45
C ARG A 194 -23.68 13.44 3.03
N GLU A 195 -24.65 14.12 3.63
CA GLU A 195 -26.06 14.08 3.22
C GLU A 195 -26.22 14.55 1.76
N PRO A 196 -27.23 14.06 1.03
CA PRO A 196 -27.56 14.58 -0.29
C PRO A 196 -27.76 16.08 -0.24
N ARG A 197 -27.04 16.82 -1.10
CA ARG A 197 -27.18 18.27 -1.16
C ARG A 197 -28.56 18.61 -1.73
N SER A 198 -29.39 19.31 -0.97
CA SER A 198 -30.65 19.85 -1.49
C SER A 198 -30.35 20.84 -2.62
N LYS A 199 -31.07 20.69 -3.74
CA LYS A 199 -30.99 21.63 -4.86
C LYS A 199 -31.89 22.82 -4.53
N THR A 200 -31.35 23.87 -3.93
CA THR A 200 -32.00 25.18 -3.99
C THR A 200 -31.81 25.70 -5.41
N SER A 201 -32.84 25.58 -6.24
CA SER A 201 -32.94 26.39 -7.46
C SER A 201 -33.04 27.85 -7.03
N LYS A 202 -32.09 28.67 -7.48
CA LYS A 202 -32.33 30.11 -7.59
C LYS A 202 -33.14 30.39 -8.85
#